data_AF-A0A091QC51-F1
#
_entry.id   AF-A0A091QC51-F1
#
_cell.length_a   1.000
_cell.length_b   1.000
_cell.length_c   1.000
_cell.angle_alpha   90.00
_cell.angle_beta   90.00
_cell.angle_gamma   90.00
#
_symmetry.space_group_name_H-M   'P 1'
#
loop_
_entity.id
_entity.type
_entity.pdbx_description
1 polymer ?
#
loop_
_entity_poly.entity_id
_entity_poly.type
_entity_poly.pdbx_seq_one_letter_code
_entity_poly.pdbx_strand_id
1 'polypeptide(L)'
;QAIRIIRAVLEKYGTYESFEVATGGRLLSKCQIWSVIRKYMQKEGCVGEVVVQLTDDLLSQAVMMVEDSRPTLAINLAGARQHWLEGMLRHEIGTHYIRGVNNTRQPWHSSEGRKQYSLKPANPTEEGLASLHSVLFRKQPFLRPARLYTPMGRPSRLSFSALFQDLEQYVQDAGVRWEYCVRAKRGQTDTSQPG
;
A
#
# COMPACT_ATOMS: atom_id res chain seq x y z
N GLN A 1 21.39 -3.39 1.46
CA GLN A 1 20.90 -2.05 1.87
C GLN A 1 19.67 -2.13 2.77
N ALA A 2 18.60 -2.83 2.38
CA ALA A 2 17.36 -2.87 3.17
C ALA A 2 17.47 -3.53 4.57
N ILE A 3 18.26 -4.60 4.73
CA ILE A 3 18.52 -5.21 6.06
C ILE A 3 19.10 -4.18 7.04
N ARG A 4 19.96 -3.28 6.56
CA ARG A 4 20.53 -2.22 7.42
C ARG A 4 19.46 -1.24 7.89
N ILE A 5 18.46 -0.95 7.05
CA ILE A 5 17.35 -0.07 7.43
C ILE A 5 16.45 -0.77 8.46
N ILE A 6 16.11 -2.05 8.23
CA ILE A 6 15.33 -2.83 9.20
C ILE A 6 16.05 -2.93 10.54
N ARG A 7 17.36 -3.22 10.55
CA ARG A 7 18.16 -3.23 11.78
C ARG A 7 18.16 -1.87 12.49
N ALA A 8 18.36 -0.77 11.76
CA ALA A 8 18.30 0.57 12.34
C ALA A 8 16.90 0.92 12.90
N VAL A 9 15.82 0.42 12.28
CA VAL A 9 14.45 0.55 12.82
C VAL A 9 14.35 -0.23 14.14
N LEU A 10 14.80 -1.48 14.18
CA LEU A 10 14.71 -2.33 15.37
C LEU A 10 15.62 -1.82 16.50
N GLU A 11 16.81 -1.31 16.20
CA GLU A 11 17.68 -0.65 17.18
C GLU A 11 17.00 0.57 17.81
N LYS A 12 16.24 1.33 17.01
CA LYS A 12 15.57 2.56 17.48
C LYS A 12 14.25 2.32 18.20
N TYR A 13 13.46 1.34 17.76
CA TYR A 13 12.09 1.13 18.22
C TYR A 13 11.90 -0.20 18.98
N GLY A 14 12.92 -1.04 19.07
CA GLY A 14 12.86 -2.36 19.70
C GLY A 14 12.19 -3.41 18.82
N THR A 15 10.91 -3.18 18.47
CA THR A 15 10.12 -4.09 17.64
C THR A 15 9.46 -3.35 16.47
N TYR A 16 9.00 -4.13 15.48
CA TYR A 16 8.26 -3.60 14.34
C TYR A 16 6.93 -2.95 14.77
N GLU A 17 6.22 -3.59 15.69
CA GLU A 17 4.93 -3.14 16.21
C GLU A 17 5.09 -1.80 16.96
N SER A 18 6.16 -1.67 17.74
CA SER A 18 6.53 -0.42 18.41
C SER A 18 6.81 0.69 17.41
N PHE A 19 7.48 0.38 16.29
CA PHE A 19 7.67 1.32 15.19
C PHE A 19 6.34 1.76 14.55
N GLU A 20 5.39 0.83 14.30
CA GLU A 20 4.08 1.18 13.73
C GLU A 20 3.27 2.09 14.66
N VAL A 21 3.29 1.81 15.97
CA VAL A 21 2.64 2.66 16.97
C VAL A 21 3.31 4.03 17.02
N ALA A 22 4.64 4.09 17.10
CA ALA A 22 5.39 5.34 17.22
C ALA A 22 5.27 6.25 16.00
N THR A 23 5.18 5.68 14.79
CA THR A 23 5.18 6.46 13.54
C THR A 23 3.81 6.57 12.88
N GLY A 24 2.91 5.63 13.13
CA GLY A 24 1.53 5.64 12.67
C GLY A 24 0.59 6.37 13.63
N GLY A 25 0.94 6.44 14.91
CA GLY A 25 0.06 6.94 15.95
C GLY A 25 -1.06 5.94 16.25
N ARG A 26 -2.08 6.43 16.96
CA ARG A 26 -3.22 5.61 17.37
C ARG A 26 -4.08 5.19 16.17
N LEU A 27 -4.78 4.08 16.34
CA LEU A 27 -5.87 3.68 15.46
C LEU A 27 -7.01 4.70 15.55
N LEU A 28 -7.65 4.93 14.40
CA LEU A 28 -8.76 5.86 14.27
C LEU A 28 -10.09 5.13 14.37
N SER A 29 -11.08 5.77 14.98
CA SER A 29 -12.47 5.33 14.91
C SER A 29 -13.05 5.54 13.51
N LYS A 30 -14.11 4.81 13.15
CA LYS A 30 -14.84 5.00 11.86
C LYS A 30 -15.19 6.47 11.60
N CYS A 31 -15.68 7.19 12.62
CA CYS A 31 -16.01 8.62 12.49
C CYS A 31 -14.79 9.49 12.15
N GLN A 32 -13.63 9.21 12.77
CA GLN A 32 -12.38 9.93 12.50
C GLN A 32 -11.87 9.62 11.09
N ILE A 33 -11.92 8.35 10.68
CA ILE A 33 -11.54 7.92 9.33
C ILE A 33 -12.38 8.69 8.29
N TRP A 34 -13.71 8.68 8.44
CA TRP A 34 -14.60 9.42 7.56
C TRP A 34 -14.33 10.92 7.52
N SER A 35 -14.00 11.53 8.67
CA SER A 35 -13.65 12.95 8.73
C SER A 35 -12.39 13.26 7.92
N VAL A 36 -11.36 12.41 7.99
CA VAL A 36 -10.12 12.58 7.22
C VAL A 36 -10.38 12.39 5.73
N ILE A 37 -11.15 11.36 5.36
CA ILE A 37 -11.50 11.06 3.97
C ILE A 37 -12.27 12.22 3.32
N ARG A 38 -13.32 12.72 3.99
CA ARG A 38 -14.10 13.86 3.48
C ARG A 38 -13.22 15.09 3.27
N LYS A 39 -12.37 15.42 4.25
CA LYS A 39 -11.44 16.55 4.15
C LYS A 39 -10.46 16.37 2.98
N TYR A 40 -9.94 15.16 2.79
CA TYR A 40 -9.03 14.85 1.71
C TYR A 40 -9.71 14.96 0.34
N MET A 41 -10.88 14.35 0.16
CA MET A 41 -11.64 14.43 -1.10
C MET A 41 -12.06 15.85 -1.43
N GLN A 42 -12.44 16.65 -0.43
CA GLN A 42 -12.74 18.07 -0.63
C GLN A 42 -11.52 18.84 -1.12
N LYS A 43 -10.35 18.57 -0.53
CA LYS A 43 -9.09 19.19 -0.95
C LYS A 43 -8.71 18.82 -2.38
N GLU A 44 -8.87 17.55 -2.77
CA GLU A 44 -8.54 17.06 -4.11
C GLU A 44 -9.67 17.33 -5.14
N GLY A 45 -10.80 17.88 -4.71
CA GLY A 45 -11.92 18.26 -5.58
C GLY A 45 -12.73 17.08 -6.12
N CYS A 46 -12.67 15.89 -5.49
CA CYS A 46 -13.30 14.65 -5.99
C CYS A 46 -14.41 14.11 -5.08
N VAL A 47 -15.09 15.00 -4.33
CA VAL A 47 -16.18 14.61 -3.42
C VAL A 47 -17.32 13.97 -4.21
N GLY A 48 -17.71 12.75 -3.80
CA GLY A 48 -18.79 12.01 -4.42
C GLY A 48 -18.40 11.22 -5.68
N GLU A 49 -17.16 11.37 -6.16
CA GLU A 49 -16.68 10.64 -7.34
C GLU A 49 -16.14 9.24 -7.00
N VAL A 50 -15.71 9.04 -5.74
CA VAL A 50 -15.17 7.78 -5.25
C VAL A 50 -16.06 7.26 -4.12
N VAL A 51 -16.57 6.04 -4.28
CA VAL A 51 -17.29 5.31 -3.23
C VAL A 51 -16.27 4.81 -2.21
N VAL A 52 -16.55 4.98 -0.92
CA VAL A 52 -15.63 4.53 0.13
C VAL A 52 -16.31 3.47 0.99
N GLN A 53 -15.60 2.37 1.19
CA GLN A 53 -16.01 1.26 2.04
C GLN A 53 -14.97 1.06 3.14
N LEU A 54 -15.43 0.95 4.39
CA LEU A 54 -14.58 0.59 5.52
C LEU A 54 -14.84 -0.87 5.88
N THR A 55 -13.79 -1.68 5.89
CA THR A 55 -13.88 -3.13 6.12
C THR A 55 -12.78 -3.61 7.06
N ASP A 56 -12.99 -4.75 7.69
CA ASP A 56 -11.93 -5.52 8.40
C ASP A 56 -11.41 -6.68 7.54
N ASP A 57 -12.11 -7.00 6.44
CA ASP A 57 -11.85 -8.14 5.56
C ASP A 57 -11.03 -7.72 4.33
N LEU A 58 -9.85 -7.14 4.58
CA LEU A 58 -8.93 -6.74 3.52
C LEU A 58 -7.49 -7.07 3.90
N LEU A 59 -6.81 -7.89 3.11
CA LEU A 59 -5.39 -8.22 3.33
C LEU A 59 -4.45 -7.02 3.12
N SER A 60 -4.87 -6.04 2.32
CA SER A 60 -4.15 -4.77 2.15
C SER A 60 -4.68 -3.71 3.11
N GLN A 61 -3.93 -2.62 3.21
CA GLN A 61 -4.33 -1.49 4.05
C GLN A 61 -5.47 -0.69 3.40
N ALA A 62 -5.45 -0.62 2.07
CA ALA A 62 -6.53 -0.15 1.24
C ALA A 62 -6.37 -0.73 -0.17
N VAL A 63 -7.40 -0.56 -0.99
CA VAL A 63 -7.36 -0.84 -2.42
C VAL A 63 -8.30 0.10 -3.17
N MET A 64 -7.80 0.68 -4.26
CA MET A 64 -8.61 1.37 -5.28
C MET A 64 -8.98 0.41 -6.39
N MET A 65 -10.26 0.30 -6.69
CA MET A 65 -10.81 -0.57 -7.74
C MET A 65 -11.97 0.11 -8.46
N VAL A 66 -12.45 -0.51 -9.53
CA VAL A 66 -13.67 -0.07 -10.24
C VAL A 66 -14.71 -1.17 -10.06
N GLU A 67 -15.78 -0.87 -9.33
CA GLU A 67 -16.93 -1.75 -9.13
C GLU A 67 -18.16 -1.12 -9.79
N ASP A 68 -18.86 -1.86 -10.64
CA ASP A 68 -20.07 -1.38 -11.34
C ASP A 68 -19.87 -0.01 -12.03
N SER A 69 -18.72 0.14 -12.69
CA SER A 69 -18.27 1.39 -13.35
C SER A 69 -18.06 2.58 -12.41
N ARG A 70 -17.99 2.37 -11.10
CA ARG A 70 -17.70 3.39 -10.10
C ARG A 70 -16.33 3.14 -9.45
N PRO A 71 -15.49 4.18 -9.30
CA PRO A 71 -14.30 4.08 -8.48
C PRO A 71 -14.67 3.79 -7.02
N THR A 72 -14.17 2.68 -6.48
CA THR A 72 -14.40 2.26 -5.10
C THR A 72 -13.06 2.15 -4.37
N LEU A 73 -12.99 2.80 -3.21
CA LEU A 73 -11.89 2.72 -2.26
C LEU A 73 -12.33 1.88 -1.05
N ALA A 74 -11.77 0.70 -0.89
CA ALA A 74 -11.91 -0.09 0.33
C ALA A 74 -10.72 0.19 1.26
N ILE A 75 -10.99 0.45 2.55
CA ILE A 75 -9.96 0.72 3.57
C ILE A 75 -10.09 -0.28 4.71
N ASN A 76 -8.96 -0.89 5.07
CA ASN A 76 -8.88 -1.75 6.24
C ASN A 76 -8.86 -0.90 7.53
N LEU A 77 -9.82 -1.13 8.41
CA LEU A 77 -9.94 -0.45 9.70
C LEU A 77 -8.74 -0.71 10.63
N ALA A 78 -8.19 -1.92 10.64
CA ALA A 78 -7.00 -2.29 11.41
C ALA A 78 -5.73 -1.53 10.95
N GLY A 79 -5.73 -1.03 9.72
CA GLY A 79 -4.64 -0.26 9.13
C GLY A 79 -4.74 1.27 9.28
N ALA A 80 -5.91 1.77 9.68
CA ALA A 80 -6.23 3.19 9.63
C ALA A 80 -5.67 3.96 10.84
N ARG A 81 -4.41 4.37 10.74
CA ARG A 81 -3.69 5.11 11.80
C ARG A 81 -3.60 6.62 11.53
N GLN A 82 -3.63 7.41 12.61
CA GLN A 82 -3.69 8.87 12.60
C GLN A 82 -2.69 9.54 11.64
N HIS A 83 -1.43 9.12 11.66
CA HIS A 83 -0.36 9.76 10.88
C HIS A 83 -0.13 9.11 9.51
N TRP A 84 -0.85 8.02 9.20
CA TRP A 84 -0.66 7.25 7.97
C TRP A 84 -1.84 7.33 7.02
N LEU A 85 -3.06 7.53 7.53
CA LEU A 85 -4.28 7.51 6.73
C LEU A 85 -4.21 8.50 5.56
N GLU A 86 -3.76 9.73 5.76
CA GLU A 86 -3.67 10.70 4.67
C GLU A 86 -2.62 10.30 3.61
N GLY A 87 -1.56 9.60 3.99
CA GLY A 87 -0.61 9.01 3.03
C GLY A 87 -1.24 7.87 2.24
N MET A 88 -2.05 7.04 2.90
CA MET A 88 -2.84 6.00 2.22
C MET A 88 -3.82 6.61 1.22
N LEU A 89 -4.48 7.71 1.54
CA LEU A 89 -5.37 8.40 0.60
C LEU A 89 -4.61 8.99 -0.60
N ARG A 90 -3.38 9.50 -0.42
CA ARG A 90 -2.52 9.89 -1.54
C ARG A 90 -2.11 8.71 -2.42
N HIS A 91 -1.88 7.55 -1.84
CA HIS A 91 -1.61 6.31 -2.57
C HIS A 91 -2.81 5.95 -3.44
N GLU A 92 -3.98 5.75 -2.82
CA GLU A 92 -5.15 5.22 -3.52
C GLU A 92 -5.85 6.28 -4.40
N ILE A 93 -6.20 7.43 -3.82
CA ILE A 93 -6.92 8.49 -4.54
C ILE A 93 -5.93 9.30 -5.37
N GLY A 94 -4.86 9.81 -4.73
CA GLY A 94 -3.90 10.71 -5.38
C GLY A 94 -3.14 10.07 -6.53
N THR A 95 -2.91 8.75 -6.49
CA THR A 95 -2.12 8.05 -7.50
C THR A 95 -2.97 7.13 -8.37
N HIS A 96 -3.75 6.22 -7.80
CA HIS A 96 -4.50 5.28 -8.66
C HIS A 96 -5.69 5.96 -9.33
N TYR A 97 -6.54 6.65 -8.56
CA TYR A 97 -7.74 7.28 -9.10
C TYR A 97 -7.44 8.53 -9.95
N ILE A 98 -6.78 9.55 -9.39
CA ILE A 98 -6.56 10.84 -10.10
C ILE A 98 -5.70 10.63 -11.35
N ARG A 99 -4.69 9.75 -11.33
CA ARG A 99 -3.92 9.43 -12.53
C ARG A 99 -4.78 8.75 -13.59
N GLY A 100 -5.70 7.88 -13.19
CA GLY A 100 -6.69 7.28 -14.07
C GLY A 100 -7.55 8.34 -14.76
N VAL A 101 -8.16 9.23 -13.98
CA VAL A 101 -8.96 10.37 -14.48
C VAL A 101 -8.14 11.29 -15.39
N ASN A 102 -6.89 11.58 -15.03
CA ASN A 102 -6.04 12.41 -15.87
C ASN A 102 -5.67 11.71 -17.19
N ASN A 103 -5.44 10.38 -17.15
CA ASN A 103 -5.16 9.59 -18.34
C ASN A 103 -6.38 9.56 -19.29
N THR A 104 -7.63 9.52 -18.79
CA THR A 104 -8.82 9.54 -19.67
C THR A 104 -8.97 10.83 -20.48
N ARG A 105 -8.36 11.93 -20.02
CA ARG A 105 -8.37 13.22 -20.71
C ARG A 105 -7.26 13.37 -21.77
N GLN A 106 -6.36 12.39 -21.88
CA GLN A 106 -5.23 12.49 -22.80
C GLN A 106 -5.59 11.95 -24.20
N PRO A 107 -4.98 12.47 -25.28
CA PRO A 107 -5.16 11.94 -26.64
C PRO A 107 -4.79 10.45 -26.78
N TRP A 108 -3.93 9.93 -25.89
CA TRP A 108 -3.51 8.54 -25.84
C TRP A 108 -4.26 7.70 -24.79
N HIS A 109 -5.45 8.11 -24.35
CA HIS A 109 -6.17 7.35 -23.33
C HIS A 109 -6.57 5.94 -23.79
N SER A 110 -6.83 5.75 -25.09
CA SER A 110 -7.24 4.49 -25.70
C SER A 110 -6.05 3.66 -26.22
N SER A 111 -6.30 2.38 -26.50
CA SER A 111 -5.32 1.47 -27.12
C SER A 111 -4.86 1.99 -28.48
N GLU A 112 -5.78 2.53 -29.27
CA GLU A 112 -5.54 3.11 -30.59
C GLU A 112 -4.69 4.37 -30.48
N GLY A 113 -5.05 5.28 -29.55
CA GLY A 113 -4.27 6.49 -29.28
C GLY A 113 -2.85 6.14 -28.83
N ARG A 114 -2.68 5.19 -27.91
CA ARG A 114 -1.34 4.75 -27.50
C ARG A 114 -0.51 4.21 -28.66
N LYS A 115 -1.11 3.41 -29.56
CA LYS A 115 -0.42 2.94 -30.77
C LYS A 115 -0.01 4.10 -31.67
N GLN A 116 -0.90 5.07 -31.89
CA GLN A 116 -0.60 6.27 -32.69
C GLN A 116 0.61 7.05 -32.14
N TYR A 117 0.72 7.18 -30.83
CA TYR A 117 1.84 7.86 -30.16
C TYR A 117 3.02 6.93 -29.81
N SER A 118 3.03 5.67 -30.29
CA SER A 118 4.09 4.69 -30.00
C SER A 118 4.33 4.46 -28.50
N LEU A 119 3.27 4.48 -27.70
CA LEU A 119 3.29 4.24 -26.26
C LEU A 119 3.00 2.77 -25.94
N LYS A 120 3.62 2.25 -24.87
CA LYS A 120 3.31 0.94 -24.28
C LYS A 120 1.86 0.90 -23.76
N PRO A 121 1.29 -0.28 -23.44
CA PRO A 121 0.00 -0.38 -22.74
C PRO A 121 -0.02 0.38 -21.40
N ALA A 122 -1.22 0.75 -20.93
CA ALA A 122 -1.36 1.45 -19.66
C ALA A 122 -0.91 0.54 -18.52
N ASN A 123 0.00 1.03 -17.66
CA ASN A 123 0.33 0.33 -16.43
C ASN A 123 -0.84 0.48 -15.45
N PRO A 124 -1.60 -0.58 -15.14
CA PRO A 124 -2.81 -0.46 -14.36
C PRO A 124 -2.53 -0.09 -12.90
N THR A 125 -1.35 -0.42 -12.36
CA THR A 125 -1.15 -0.48 -10.91
C THR A 125 -0.03 0.37 -10.34
N GLU A 126 0.78 1.10 -11.13
CA GLU A 126 1.82 2.08 -10.71
C GLU A 126 2.28 2.10 -9.21
N GLU A 127 2.62 0.93 -8.67
CA GLU A 127 2.73 0.73 -7.21
C GLU A 127 3.94 1.44 -6.63
N GLY A 128 5.00 1.62 -7.43
CA GLY A 128 6.22 2.31 -7.03
C GLY A 128 5.95 3.77 -6.69
N LEU A 129 5.29 4.50 -7.59
CA LEU A 129 4.93 5.90 -7.35
C LEU A 129 3.92 6.02 -6.20
N ALA A 130 2.90 5.16 -6.18
CA ALA A 130 1.88 5.16 -5.14
C ALA A 130 2.52 4.91 -3.76
N SER A 131 3.51 4.00 -3.68
CA SER A 131 4.26 3.72 -2.45
C SER A 131 5.04 4.93 -1.95
N LEU A 132 5.71 5.66 -2.85
CA LEU A 132 6.41 6.92 -2.51
C LEU A 132 5.43 7.99 -2.03
N HIS A 133 4.29 8.14 -2.71
CA HIS A 133 3.28 9.12 -2.36
C HIS A 133 2.69 8.85 -0.96
N SER A 134 2.66 7.59 -0.54
CA SER A 134 2.20 7.19 0.79
C SER A 134 3.12 7.61 1.95
N VAL A 135 4.39 7.93 1.66
CA VAL A 135 5.41 8.23 2.68
C VAL A 135 5.97 9.63 2.59
N LEU A 136 5.87 10.31 1.45
CA LEU A 136 6.56 11.58 1.14
C LEU A 136 6.40 12.65 2.24
N PHE A 137 5.21 12.74 2.85
CA PHE A 137 4.88 13.75 3.86
C PHE A 137 4.91 13.23 5.29
N ARG A 138 5.43 12.02 5.53
CA ARG A 138 5.61 11.50 6.89
C ARG A 138 6.81 12.18 7.55
N LYS A 139 6.79 12.29 8.88
CA LYS A 139 7.92 12.81 9.67
C LYS A 139 9.23 12.05 9.43
N GLN A 140 9.14 10.74 9.13
CA GLN A 140 10.29 9.87 8.84
C GLN A 140 9.98 9.01 7.59
N PRO A 141 10.13 9.58 6.37
CA PRO A 141 9.66 8.97 5.12
C PRO A 141 10.47 7.73 4.70
N PHE A 142 11.72 7.62 5.16
CA PHE A 142 12.68 6.57 4.78
C PHE A 142 12.52 5.24 5.53
N LEU A 143 11.70 5.18 6.59
CA LEU A 143 11.58 3.97 7.42
C LEU A 143 10.56 2.95 6.89
N ARG A 144 9.51 3.39 6.18
CA ARG A 144 8.51 2.47 5.59
C ARG A 144 8.98 1.78 4.31
N PRO A 145 9.78 2.38 3.41
CA PRO A 145 10.35 1.68 2.26
C PRO A 145 11.09 0.38 2.64
N ALA A 146 11.70 0.32 3.84
CA ALA A 146 12.37 -0.88 4.33
C ALA A 146 11.48 -2.14 4.42
N ARG A 147 10.17 -1.92 4.57
CA ARG A 147 9.12 -2.93 4.67
C ARG A 147 8.73 -3.56 3.33
N LEU A 148 8.74 -2.75 2.27
CA LEU A 148 8.49 -3.21 0.88
C LEU A 148 9.73 -3.87 0.28
N TYR A 149 10.88 -3.62 0.90
CA TYR A 149 12.18 -4.15 0.50
C TYR A 149 12.76 -5.10 1.55
N THR A 150 11.97 -5.97 2.18
CA THR A 150 12.50 -7.29 2.58
C THR A 150 13.38 -7.78 1.43
N PRO A 151 14.65 -8.17 1.65
CA PRO A 151 15.69 -8.09 0.63
C PRO A 151 15.16 -8.65 -0.67
N MET A 152 14.95 -7.78 -1.67
CA MET A 152 14.37 -8.20 -2.94
C MET A 152 15.20 -9.38 -3.44
N GLY A 153 14.60 -10.56 -3.43
CA GLY A 153 15.29 -11.83 -3.66
C GLY A 153 15.19 -12.88 -2.55
N ARG A 154 14.80 -12.54 -1.31
CA ARG A 154 14.53 -13.55 -0.26
C ARG A 154 13.22 -14.30 -0.48
N PRO A 155 12.08 -13.63 -0.74
CA PRO A 155 10.84 -14.33 -1.05
C PRO A 155 10.99 -15.29 -2.23
N SER A 156 11.76 -14.91 -3.26
CA SER A 156 12.03 -15.77 -4.42
C SER A 156 13.01 -16.92 -4.16
N ARG A 157 13.64 -16.96 -2.98
CA ARG A 157 14.64 -17.99 -2.58
C ARG A 157 14.17 -18.89 -1.44
N LEU A 158 13.03 -18.57 -0.82
CA LEU A 158 12.50 -19.29 0.34
C LEU A 158 11.11 -19.83 0.01
N SER A 159 10.73 -20.96 0.61
CA SER A 159 9.33 -21.39 0.65
C SER A 159 8.50 -20.43 1.51
N PHE A 160 7.17 -20.54 1.47
CA PHE A 160 6.30 -19.76 2.35
C PHE A 160 6.62 -19.99 3.84
N SER A 161 6.76 -21.24 4.25
CA SER A 161 7.06 -21.60 5.65
C SER A 161 8.43 -21.07 6.09
N ALA A 162 9.45 -21.20 5.24
CA ALA A 162 10.79 -20.70 5.51
C ALA A 162 10.82 -19.16 5.57
N LEU A 163 10.06 -18.48 4.70
CA LEU A 163 9.91 -17.02 4.75
C LEU A 163 9.19 -16.58 6.03
N PHE A 164 8.14 -17.29 6.45
CA PHE A 164 7.40 -17.00 7.68
C PHE A 164 8.30 -17.09 8.92
N GLN A 165 9.15 -18.12 8.97
CA GLN A 165 10.14 -18.28 10.04
C GLN A 165 11.25 -17.23 9.97
N ASP A 166 11.78 -16.93 8.77
CA ASP A 166 12.82 -15.90 8.59
C ASP A 166 12.35 -14.52 9.06
N LEU A 167 11.06 -14.18 8.87
CA LEU A 167 10.51 -12.89 9.27
C LEU A 167 10.36 -12.72 10.79
N GLU A 168 10.38 -13.79 11.59
CA GLU A 168 10.22 -13.72 13.05
C GLU A 168 11.30 -12.88 13.74
N GLN A 169 12.51 -12.87 13.19
CA GLN A 169 13.61 -12.04 13.70
C GLN A 169 13.36 -10.52 13.54
N TYR A 170 12.34 -10.12 12.76
CA TYR A 170 12.03 -8.72 12.47
C TYR A 170 10.62 -8.31 12.89
N VAL A 171 9.63 -9.20 12.75
CA VAL A 171 8.21 -8.96 13.02
C VAL A 171 7.75 -10.04 13.98
N GLN A 172 7.30 -9.66 15.18
CA GLN A 172 6.93 -10.63 16.22
C GLN A 172 5.49 -11.13 16.06
N ASP A 173 4.61 -10.28 15.53
CA ASP A 173 3.22 -10.63 15.27
C ASP A 173 3.08 -11.65 14.13
N ALA A 174 2.50 -12.81 14.43
CA ALA A 174 2.31 -13.90 13.48
C ALA A 174 1.32 -13.56 12.35
N GLY A 175 0.29 -12.76 12.63
CA GLY A 175 -0.67 -12.32 11.62
C GLY A 175 -0.03 -11.37 10.61
N VAL A 176 0.76 -10.42 11.09
CA VAL A 176 1.52 -9.50 10.23
C VAL A 176 2.53 -10.27 9.38
N ARG A 177 3.25 -11.25 9.94
CA ARG A 177 4.15 -12.13 9.17
C ARG A 177 3.39 -12.89 8.09
N TRP A 178 2.23 -13.47 8.43
CA TRP A 178 1.39 -14.19 7.49
C TRP A 178 0.97 -13.30 6.31
N GLU A 179 0.47 -12.09 6.59
CA GLU A 179 0.10 -11.12 5.56
C GLU A 179 1.27 -10.78 4.63
N TYR A 180 2.49 -10.60 5.16
CA TYR A 180 3.68 -10.40 4.33
C TYR A 180 3.96 -11.59 3.43
N CYS A 181 3.95 -12.80 3.98
CA CYS A 181 4.21 -14.01 3.22
C CYS A 181 3.18 -14.18 2.10
N VAL A 182 1.88 -14.03 2.40
CA VAL A 182 0.79 -14.12 1.41
C VAL A 182 1.00 -13.10 0.29
N ARG A 183 1.34 -11.85 0.62
CA ARG A 183 1.58 -10.81 -0.40
C ARG A 183 2.83 -11.07 -1.23
N ALA A 184 3.91 -11.52 -0.60
CA ALA A 184 5.19 -11.79 -1.27
C ALA A 184 5.14 -13.03 -2.17
N LYS A 185 4.29 -13.99 -1.82
CA LYS A 185 4.10 -15.26 -2.54
C LYS A 185 2.86 -15.30 -3.44
N ARG A 186 2.12 -14.19 -3.52
CA ARG A 186 0.89 -14.09 -4.31
C ARG A 186 1.19 -14.39 -5.78
N GLY A 187 0.36 -15.25 -6.38
CA GLY A 187 0.46 -15.62 -7.79
C GLY A 187 1.37 -16.82 -8.08
N GLN A 188 1.95 -17.46 -7.06
CA GLN A 188 2.69 -18.70 -7.22
C GLN A 188 1.75 -19.91 -7.20
N THR A 189 2.05 -20.88 -8.06
CA THR A 189 1.30 -22.14 -8.14
C THR A 189 1.65 -23.09 -6.98
N ASP A 190 2.92 -23.12 -6.57
CA ASP A 190 3.39 -23.95 -5.46
C ASP A 190 4.25 -23.12 -4.50
N THR A 191 3.69 -22.80 -3.34
CA THR A 191 4.34 -22.01 -2.30
C THR A 191 5.29 -22.82 -1.41
N SER A 192 5.38 -24.14 -1.60
CA SER A 192 6.39 -24.99 -0.94
C SER A 192 7.79 -24.79 -1.53
N GLN A 193 7.87 -24.26 -2.76
CA GLN A 193 9.12 -24.03 -3.46
C GLN A 193 9.53 -22.53 -3.44
N PRO A 194 10.83 -22.24 -3.63
CA PRO A 194 11.28 -20.93 -4.05
C PRO A 194 10.61 -20.54 -5.39
N GLY A 195 10.20 -19.29 -5.48
CA GLY A 195 9.43 -18.72 -6.57
C GLY A 195 9.00 -17.33 -6.18
#